data_AF-A0A349XUV0-F1
#
_entry.id   AF-A0A349XUV0-F1
#
_cell.length_a   1.000
_cell.length_b   1.000
_cell.length_c   1.000
_cell.angle_alpha   90.00
_cell.angle_beta   90.00
_cell.angle_gamma   90.00
#
_symmetry.space_group_name_H-M   'P 1'
#
loop_
_entity.id
_entity.type
_entity.pdbx_description
1 polymer ?
#
loop_
_entity_poly.entity_id
_entity_poly.type
_entity_poly.pdbx_seq_one_letter_code
_entity_poly.pdbx_strand_id
1 'polypeptide(L)'
;DDEKNELTTGLEKLFERATAEETLDPHNAERIADRLLPFYSSREDFDSVKRIGVAVSEAFEKIAKDGSRMQAMAWLQTAAEFARRAGDGDRMNRLKVEREEAIRRSASEMKSFSFSHEFKKSEVKEYVEAILDETNWQQSLFNIAAHFIVSKQHLRDQAERAAETSPLMAAITMSVIADDHVAARVDGDVDADGPLYRHADFSRQFNRLHLCKALEGAVERHSLSSEEIAAFMQRSSLFSDFPLLVAGVKAWLDGDYVKSIFVLVPQVEDAFRNIARRLGESVTKEKRGQSGWEVSMNLGDLLSMEKVRAEVGEDIHFWIRAIFADARGMNLRNQIAHGLVSREVATYYNCEMVIHCMLILGAYKDVAAACAVRAEASEAESAPAAVAEEAIFDKEEFASPVYKKANGVEIEKGKG
;
A
#
# COMPACT_ATOMS: atom_id res chain seq x y z
N ASP A 1 -42.39 20.54 -22.62
CA ASP A 1 -42.40 20.88 -21.19
C ASP A 1 -43.42 20.11 -20.38
N ASP A 2 -44.63 19.87 -20.91
CA ASP A 2 -45.69 19.14 -20.19
C ASP A 2 -45.32 17.69 -19.81
N GLU A 3 -44.75 16.91 -20.74
CA GLU A 3 -44.33 15.52 -20.48
C GLU A 3 -43.22 15.44 -19.41
N LYS A 4 -42.28 16.40 -19.40
CA LYS A 4 -41.25 16.50 -18.36
C LYS A 4 -41.85 16.85 -17.00
N ASN A 5 -42.83 17.75 -16.97
CA ASN A 5 -43.49 18.13 -15.73
C ASN A 5 -44.37 16.98 -15.16
N GLU A 6 -45.01 16.18 -16.03
CA GLU A 6 -45.75 14.99 -15.63
C GLU A 6 -44.84 13.90 -15.03
N LEU A 7 -43.70 13.64 -15.68
CA LEU A 7 -42.68 12.73 -15.15
C LEU A 7 -42.11 13.20 -13.80
N THR A 8 -41.79 14.49 -13.66
CA THR A 8 -41.34 15.05 -12.38
C THR A 8 -42.40 14.90 -11.29
N THR A 9 -43.67 15.16 -11.62
CA THR A 9 -44.78 14.99 -10.66
C THR A 9 -44.93 13.54 -10.21
N GLY A 10 -44.74 12.58 -11.13
CA GLY A 10 -44.71 11.16 -10.80
C GLY A 10 -43.54 10.80 -9.88
N LEU A 11 -42.34 11.30 -10.17
CA LEU A 11 -41.14 11.09 -9.34
C LEU A 11 -41.27 11.72 -7.95
N GLU A 12 -41.87 12.91 -7.82
CA GLU A 12 -42.14 13.55 -6.52
C GLU A 12 -43.07 12.70 -5.64
N LYS A 13 -44.16 12.16 -6.20
CA LYS A 13 -45.04 11.24 -5.45
C LYS A 13 -44.32 9.98 -4.99
N LEU A 14 -43.45 9.42 -5.83
CA LEU A 14 -42.64 8.27 -5.47
C LEU A 14 -41.60 8.63 -4.40
N PHE A 15 -41.04 9.83 -4.47
CA PHE A 15 -40.07 10.34 -3.49
C PHE A 15 -40.72 10.54 -2.11
N GLU A 16 -41.89 11.18 -2.07
CA GLU A 16 -42.68 11.34 -0.84
C GLU A 16 -43.00 9.99 -0.20
N ARG A 17 -43.39 8.99 -1.00
CA ARG A 17 -43.63 7.64 -0.49
C ARG A 17 -42.34 6.98 0.03
N ALA A 18 -41.23 7.09 -0.68
CA ALA A 18 -39.95 6.49 -0.28
C ALA A 18 -39.33 7.14 0.97
N THR A 19 -39.74 8.36 1.31
CA THR A 19 -39.25 9.11 2.49
C THR A 19 -40.24 9.12 3.65
N ALA A 20 -41.48 8.68 3.44
CA ALA A 20 -42.50 8.56 4.49
C ALA A 20 -42.10 7.51 5.54
N GLU A 21 -42.47 7.75 6.80
CA GLU A 21 -42.05 6.92 7.93
C GLU A 21 -42.48 5.44 7.83
N GLU A 22 -43.69 5.17 7.34
CA GLU A 22 -44.24 3.81 7.22
C GLU A 22 -43.67 3.02 6.03
N THR A 23 -43.16 3.72 5.01
CA THR A 23 -42.69 3.13 3.75
C THR A 23 -41.26 3.54 3.43
N LEU A 24 -40.49 3.85 4.46
CA LEU A 24 -39.14 4.38 4.35
C LEU A 24 -38.24 3.42 3.56
N ASP A 25 -37.80 3.87 2.40
CA ASP A 25 -36.84 3.19 1.53
C ASP A 25 -35.79 4.21 1.08
N PRO A 26 -34.72 4.39 1.88
CA PRO A 26 -33.71 5.41 1.60
C PRO A 26 -32.96 5.16 0.29
N HIS A 27 -32.78 3.89 -0.11
CA HIS A 27 -32.12 3.53 -1.36
C HIS A 27 -32.97 3.86 -2.59
N ASN A 28 -34.29 3.67 -2.52
CA ASN A 28 -35.18 4.11 -3.57
C ASN A 28 -35.31 5.64 -3.59
N ALA A 29 -35.35 6.29 -2.41
CA ALA A 29 -35.36 7.74 -2.29
C ALA A 29 -34.11 8.38 -2.94
N GLU A 30 -32.92 7.81 -2.71
CA GLU A 30 -31.66 8.21 -3.37
C GLU A 30 -31.77 8.15 -4.89
N ARG A 31 -32.19 6.99 -5.42
CA ARG A 31 -32.31 6.79 -6.88
C ARG A 31 -33.28 7.78 -7.51
N ILE A 32 -34.37 8.10 -6.83
CA ILE A 32 -35.35 9.09 -7.29
C ILE A 32 -34.75 10.49 -7.20
N ALA A 33 -34.09 10.83 -6.09
CA ALA A 33 -33.43 12.11 -5.88
C ALA A 33 -32.35 12.40 -6.94
N ASP A 34 -31.53 11.40 -7.31
CA ASP A 34 -30.52 11.56 -8.37
C ASP A 34 -31.13 11.94 -9.74
N ARG A 35 -32.42 11.67 -9.96
CA ARG A 35 -33.16 12.09 -11.16
C ARG A 35 -33.82 13.46 -10.98
N LEU A 36 -34.32 13.77 -9.79
CA LEU A 36 -34.98 15.05 -9.48
C LEU A 36 -33.99 16.22 -9.32
N LEU A 37 -32.84 15.98 -8.68
CA LEU A 37 -31.88 17.04 -8.35
C LEU A 37 -31.33 17.77 -9.59
N PRO A 38 -30.91 17.10 -10.68
CA PRO A 38 -30.49 17.80 -11.90
C PRO A 38 -31.60 18.66 -12.51
N PHE A 39 -32.85 18.17 -12.46
CA PHE A 39 -34.02 18.91 -12.96
C PHE A 39 -34.24 20.21 -12.19
N TYR A 40 -34.30 20.17 -10.86
CA TYR A 40 -34.49 21.36 -10.04
C TYR A 40 -33.29 22.31 -10.09
N SER A 41 -32.06 21.77 -10.12
CA SER A 41 -30.83 22.57 -10.25
C SER A 41 -30.83 23.35 -11.57
N SER A 42 -31.25 22.73 -12.69
CA SER A 42 -31.31 23.39 -14.00
C SER A 42 -32.33 24.53 -14.09
N ARG A 43 -33.28 24.58 -13.16
CA ARG A 43 -34.30 25.63 -13.05
C ARG A 43 -33.99 26.63 -11.92
N GLU A 44 -32.82 26.52 -11.31
CA GLU A 44 -32.41 27.36 -10.17
C GLU A 44 -33.36 27.25 -8.95
N ASP A 45 -34.12 26.15 -8.84
CA ASP A 45 -34.98 25.86 -7.70
C ASP A 45 -34.16 25.20 -6.57
N PHE A 46 -33.37 26.02 -5.90
CA PHE A 46 -32.48 25.58 -4.83
C PHE A 46 -33.23 25.16 -3.56
N ASP A 47 -34.47 25.63 -3.37
CA ASP A 47 -35.31 25.22 -2.25
C ASP A 47 -35.74 23.75 -2.40
N SER A 48 -36.13 23.33 -3.61
CA SER A 48 -36.41 21.92 -3.90
C SER A 48 -35.16 21.04 -3.79
N VAL A 49 -34.01 21.52 -4.28
CA VAL A 49 -32.71 20.83 -4.13
C VAL A 49 -32.40 20.60 -2.65
N LYS A 50 -32.56 21.63 -1.82
CA LYS A 50 -32.34 21.55 -0.37
C LYS A 50 -33.33 20.60 0.29
N ARG A 51 -34.63 20.69 0.00
CA ARG A 51 -35.67 19.80 0.55
C ARG A 51 -35.37 18.34 0.25
N ILE A 52 -35.10 18.02 -1.01
CA ILE A 52 -34.82 16.65 -1.45
C ILE A 52 -33.53 16.14 -0.79
N GLY A 53 -32.47 16.95 -0.80
CA GLY A 53 -31.19 16.59 -0.18
C GLY A 53 -31.31 16.32 1.33
N VAL A 54 -32.03 17.18 2.05
CA VAL A 54 -32.30 16.99 3.48
C VAL A 54 -33.11 15.72 3.73
N ALA A 55 -34.16 15.47 2.96
CA ALA A 55 -35.02 14.29 3.14
C ALA A 55 -34.28 12.97 2.90
N VAL A 56 -33.41 12.89 1.87
CA VAL A 56 -32.56 11.70 1.66
C VAL A 56 -31.54 11.56 2.79
N SER A 57 -30.92 12.67 3.21
CA SER A 57 -29.97 12.67 4.33
C SER A 57 -30.60 12.11 5.61
N GLU A 58 -31.82 12.56 5.93
CA GLU A 58 -32.62 12.09 7.07
C GLU A 58 -33.00 10.61 6.97
N ALA A 59 -33.39 10.17 5.77
CA ALA A 59 -33.77 8.79 5.53
C ALA A 59 -32.61 7.82 5.82
N PHE A 60 -31.41 8.14 5.34
CA PHE A 60 -30.21 7.33 5.63
C PHE A 60 -29.74 7.45 7.09
N GLU A 61 -29.80 8.65 7.68
CA GLU A 61 -29.50 8.85 9.10
C GLU A 61 -30.42 8.01 10.00
N LYS A 62 -31.69 7.85 9.64
CA LYS A 62 -32.65 7.02 10.38
C LYS A 62 -32.27 5.55 10.36
N ILE A 63 -32.01 4.97 9.18
CA ILE A 63 -31.64 3.54 9.09
C ILE A 63 -30.25 3.26 9.67
N ALA A 64 -29.33 4.25 9.66
CA ALA A 64 -28.02 4.14 10.29
C ALA A 64 -28.07 3.88 11.80
N LYS A 65 -29.14 4.28 12.49
CA LYS A 65 -29.31 4.03 13.93
C LYS A 65 -29.59 2.57 14.25
N ASP A 66 -30.27 1.87 13.33
CA ASP A 66 -30.71 0.48 13.52
C ASP A 66 -29.82 -0.54 12.80
N GLY A 67 -28.95 -0.08 11.90
CA GLY A 67 -27.99 -0.92 11.17
C GLY A 67 -26.82 -1.42 12.01
N SER A 68 -26.11 -2.42 11.47
CA SER A 68 -24.77 -2.76 11.99
C SER A 68 -23.81 -1.57 11.83
N ARG A 69 -22.71 -1.55 12.57
CA ARG A 69 -21.69 -0.48 12.44
C ARG A 69 -21.14 -0.40 11.02
N MET A 70 -20.95 -1.54 10.36
CA MET A 70 -20.55 -1.57 8.94
C MET A 70 -21.63 -0.99 7.99
N GLN A 71 -22.91 -1.21 8.26
CA GLN A 71 -23.99 -0.60 7.48
C GLN A 71 -24.09 0.91 7.77
N ALA A 72 -24.02 1.29 9.05
CA ALA A 72 -24.08 2.67 9.49
C ALA A 72 -22.97 3.52 8.87
N MET A 73 -21.73 3.03 8.79
CA MET A 73 -20.64 3.79 8.15
C MET A 73 -20.89 4.07 6.65
N ALA A 74 -21.58 3.17 5.95
CA ALA A 74 -21.93 3.33 4.54
C ALA A 74 -23.12 4.29 4.39
N TRP A 75 -24.18 4.11 5.17
CA TRP A 75 -25.37 4.95 5.11
C TRP A 75 -25.10 6.39 5.58
N LEU A 76 -24.28 6.60 6.62
CA LEU A 76 -23.89 7.94 7.07
C LEU A 76 -23.03 8.68 6.04
N GLN A 77 -22.26 7.97 5.21
CA GLN A 77 -21.53 8.58 4.09
C GLN A 77 -22.51 9.17 3.08
N THR A 78 -23.50 8.38 2.64
CA THR A 78 -24.55 8.84 1.72
C THR A 78 -25.33 10.01 2.35
N ALA A 79 -25.68 9.90 3.63
CA ALA A 79 -26.37 10.97 4.35
C ALA A 79 -25.57 12.29 4.35
N ALA A 80 -24.26 12.24 4.60
CA ALA A 80 -23.39 13.42 4.59
C ALA A 80 -23.21 14.03 3.19
N GLU A 81 -23.18 13.19 2.14
CA GLU A 81 -23.11 13.66 0.75
C GLU A 81 -24.37 14.42 0.33
N PHE A 82 -25.55 13.93 0.72
CA PHE A 82 -26.81 14.62 0.47
C PHE A 82 -26.98 15.87 1.34
N ALA A 83 -26.48 15.88 2.59
CA ALA A 83 -26.40 17.10 3.41
C ALA A 83 -25.52 18.17 2.73
N ARG A 84 -24.38 17.77 2.15
CA ARG A 84 -23.52 18.67 1.36
C ARG A 84 -24.25 19.21 0.14
N ARG A 85 -24.96 18.37 -0.62
CA ARG A 85 -25.77 18.80 -1.78
C ARG A 85 -26.86 19.80 -1.38
N ALA A 86 -27.43 19.67 -0.19
CA ALA A 86 -28.41 20.59 0.37
C ALA A 86 -27.81 21.90 0.94
N GLY A 87 -26.49 22.05 0.94
CA GLY A 87 -25.81 23.20 1.54
C GLY A 87 -25.84 23.21 3.08
N ASP A 88 -26.14 22.08 3.72
CA ASP A 88 -26.21 21.94 5.17
C ASP A 88 -24.86 21.47 5.74
N GLY A 89 -23.97 22.45 5.96
CA GLY A 89 -22.61 22.21 6.45
C GLY A 89 -22.56 21.64 7.87
N ASP A 90 -23.46 22.09 8.75
CA ASP A 90 -23.51 21.66 10.15
C ASP A 90 -23.95 20.19 10.24
N ARG A 91 -24.99 19.81 9.49
CA ARG A 91 -25.43 18.41 9.41
C ARG A 91 -24.36 17.53 8.79
N MET A 92 -23.74 17.97 7.69
CA MET A 92 -22.64 17.23 7.05
C MET A 92 -21.53 16.95 8.07
N ASN A 93 -21.14 17.95 8.86
CA ASN A 93 -20.09 17.78 9.86
C ASN A 93 -20.50 16.81 10.98
N ARG A 94 -21.73 16.92 11.50
CA ARG A 94 -22.27 15.99 12.50
C ARG A 94 -22.26 14.55 12.01
N LEU A 95 -22.79 14.31 10.81
CA LEU A 95 -22.86 12.97 10.21
C LEU A 95 -21.47 12.37 9.96
N LYS A 96 -20.46 13.19 9.64
CA LYS A 96 -19.07 12.75 9.55
C LYS A 96 -18.52 12.26 10.89
N VAL A 97 -18.77 12.99 11.97
CA VAL A 97 -18.36 12.58 13.33
C VAL A 97 -19.04 11.28 13.73
N GLU A 98 -20.35 11.16 13.50
CA GLU A 98 -21.10 9.92 13.78
C GLU A 98 -20.55 8.74 12.95
N ARG A 99 -20.17 8.99 11.69
CA ARG A 99 -19.55 8.01 10.82
C ARG A 99 -18.19 7.55 11.33
N GLU A 100 -17.34 8.46 11.79
CA GLU A 100 -16.04 8.12 12.39
C GLU A 100 -16.20 7.23 13.62
N GLU A 101 -17.20 7.51 14.47
CA GLU A 101 -17.51 6.66 15.63
C GLU A 101 -18.02 5.27 15.21
N ALA A 102 -18.84 5.20 14.16
CA ALA A 102 -19.28 3.93 13.59
C ALA A 102 -18.10 3.11 13.06
N ILE A 103 -17.15 3.73 12.37
CA ILE A 103 -15.94 3.07 11.83
C ILE A 103 -15.04 2.56 12.95
N ARG A 104 -14.74 3.39 13.96
CA ARG A 104 -13.94 2.97 15.12
C ARG A 104 -14.52 1.75 15.82
N ARG A 105 -15.85 1.63 15.86
CA ARG A 105 -16.55 0.48 16.47
C ARG A 105 -16.76 -0.69 15.51
N SER A 106 -16.66 -0.51 14.19
CA SER A 106 -16.92 -1.58 13.23
C SER A 106 -15.88 -2.69 13.27
N ALA A 107 -14.66 -2.40 13.76
CA ALA A 107 -13.64 -3.42 13.99
C ALA A 107 -14.15 -4.58 14.87
N SER A 108 -15.04 -4.31 15.82
CA SER A 108 -15.65 -5.35 16.68
C SER A 108 -16.65 -6.26 15.96
N GLU A 109 -17.17 -5.84 14.80
CA GLU A 109 -18.07 -6.64 13.96
C GLU A 109 -17.30 -7.46 12.91
N MET A 110 -16.01 -7.17 12.69
CA MET A 110 -15.18 -7.88 11.73
C MET A 110 -14.80 -9.26 12.29
N LYS A 111 -15.00 -10.29 11.48
CA LYS A 111 -14.56 -11.66 11.81
C LYS A 111 -13.21 -11.94 11.17
N SER A 112 -12.26 -12.38 11.98
CA SER A 112 -10.97 -12.89 11.51
C SER A 112 -11.08 -14.37 11.15
N PHE A 113 -10.54 -14.73 9.99
CA PHE A 113 -10.25 -16.12 9.66
C PHE A 113 -8.74 -16.32 9.75
N SER A 114 -8.32 -17.32 10.52
CA SER A 114 -6.93 -17.68 10.69
C SER A 114 -6.75 -19.15 10.37
N PHE A 115 -5.69 -19.48 9.64
CA PHE A 115 -5.22 -20.85 9.50
C PHE A 115 -3.82 -20.93 10.09
N SER A 116 -3.47 -22.10 10.63
CA SER A 116 -2.12 -22.36 11.11
C SER A 116 -1.36 -23.15 10.06
N HIS A 117 -0.09 -22.82 9.88
CA HIS A 117 0.84 -23.56 9.05
C HIS A 117 2.09 -23.82 9.86
N GLU A 118 2.54 -25.08 9.89
CA GLU A 118 3.73 -25.49 10.64
C GLU A 118 4.91 -25.61 9.68
N PHE A 119 6.02 -24.97 10.02
CA PHE A 119 7.28 -25.08 9.29
C PHE A 119 8.25 -25.97 10.05
N LYS A 120 8.94 -26.89 9.35
CA LYS A 120 10.05 -27.60 9.99
C LYS A 120 11.23 -26.65 10.12
N LYS A 121 11.86 -26.63 11.29
CA LYS A 121 13.06 -25.79 11.55
C LYS A 121 14.19 -26.07 10.55
N SER A 122 14.35 -27.32 10.12
CA SER A 122 15.37 -27.70 9.13
C SER A 122 15.12 -27.09 7.76
N GLU A 123 13.86 -27.02 7.32
CA GLU A 123 13.46 -26.45 6.03
C GLU A 123 13.71 -24.93 6.03
N VAL A 124 13.32 -24.24 7.11
CA VAL A 124 13.61 -22.80 7.26
C VAL A 124 15.12 -22.54 7.27
N LYS A 125 15.90 -23.40 7.95
CA LYS A 125 17.35 -23.26 7.98
C LYS A 125 17.95 -23.45 6.59
N GLU A 126 17.59 -24.52 5.88
CA GLU A 126 18.07 -24.78 4.51
C GLU A 126 17.71 -23.62 3.56
N TYR A 127 16.51 -23.07 3.69
CA TYR A 127 16.09 -21.90 2.93
C TYR A 127 16.98 -20.67 3.19
N VAL A 128 17.28 -20.39 4.47
CA VAL A 128 18.16 -19.28 4.85
C VAL A 128 19.59 -19.52 4.34
N GLU A 129 20.11 -20.74 4.46
CA GLU A 129 21.44 -21.10 3.94
C GLU A 129 21.56 -20.85 2.43
N ALA A 130 20.50 -21.12 1.66
CA ALA A 130 20.51 -20.88 0.22
C ALA A 130 20.61 -19.40 -0.17
N ILE A 131 20.20 -18.48 0.73
CA ILE A 131 20.24 -17.03 0.49
C ILE A 131 21.57 -16.43 0.96
N LEU A 132 22.14 -16.93 2.04
CA LEU A 132 23.28 -16.32 2.70
C LEU A 132 24.61 -16.81 2.11
N ASP A 133 25.36 -15.89 1.51
CA ASP A 133 26.77 -16.14 1.18
C ASP A 133 27.60 -16.54 2.43
N GLU A 134 28.55 -17.46 2.25
CA GLU A 134 29.39 -18.01 3.32
C GLU A 134 30.34 -16.98 3.94
N THR A 135 30.87 -16.05 3.14
CA THR A 135 31.98 -15.18 3.56
C THR A 135 31.76 -13.70 3.25
N ASN A 136 30.93 -13.39 2.26
CA ASN A 136 30.69 -12.05 1.78
C ASN A 136 29.37 -11.51 2.31
N TRP A 137 29.47 -10.73 3.39
CA TRP A 137 28.30 -10.15 4.03
C TRP A 137 27.51 -9.19 3.13
N GLN A 138 28.19 -8.44 2.24
CA GLN A 138 27.50 -7.60 1.27
C GLN A 138 26.70 -8.46 0.29
N GLN A 139 27.22 -9.60 -0.13
CA GLN A 139 26.46 -10.50 -1.00
C GLN A 139 25.24 -11.07 -0.27
N SER A 140 25.35 -11.47 0.99
CA SER A 140 24.19 -11.92 1.78
C SER A 140 23.09 -10.85 1.88
N LEU A 141 23.45 -9.60 2.22
CA LEU A 141 22.48 -8.50 2.30
C LEU A 141 21.85 -8.17 0.93
N PHE A 142 22.62 -8.28 -0.16
CA PHE A 142 22.08 -8.11 -1.51
C PHE A 142 21.12 -9.22 -1.90
N ASN A 143 21.46 -10.48 -1.62
CA ASN A 143 20.59 -11.62 -1.88
C ASN A 143 19.26 -11.46 -1.14
N ILE A 144 19.28 -11.05 0.13
CA ILE A 144 18.06 -10.75 0.88
C ILE A 144 17.25 -9.63 0.21
N ALA A 145 17.91 -8.52 -0.18
CA ALA A 145 17.24 -7.40 -0.85
C ALA A 145 16.52 -7.84 -2.13
N ALA A 146 17.20 -8.61 -2.99
CA ALA A 146 16.69 -9.04 -4.30
C ALA A 146 15.71 -10.23 -4.24
N HIS A 147 15.79 -11.06 -3.20
CA HIS A 147 14.98 -12.29 -3.11
C HIS A 147 13.54 -12.04 -2.67
N PHE A 148 13.34 -11.21 -1.65
CA PHE A 148 12.02 -11.00 -1.03
C PHE A 148 11.16 -9.93 -1.71
N ILE A 149 11.65 -9.28 -2.76
CA ILE A 149 10.82 -8.43 -3.62
C ILE A 149 10.04 -9.30 -4.62
N VAL A 150 8.73 -9.07 -4.66
CA VAL A 150 7.81 -9.74 -5.59
C VAL A 150 7.56 -8.82 -6.77
N SER A 151 7.75 -9.33 -7.99
CA SER A 151 7.52 -8.51 -9.17
C SER A 151 6.04 -8.16 -9.34
N LYS A 152 5.78 -6.96 -9.84
CA LYS A 152 4.42 -6.49 -10.07
C LYS A 152 3.69 -7.36 -11.10
N GLN A 153 4.42 -7.86 -12.10
CA GLN A 153 3.84 -8.76 -13.09
C GLN A 153 3.40 -10.08 -12.46
N HIS A 154 4.23 -10.69 -11.61
CA HIS A 154 3.85 -11.91 -10.91
C HIS A 154 2.59 -11.73 -10.04
N LEU A 155 2.45 -10.55 -9.40
CA LEU A 155 1.24 -10.21 -8.65
C LEU A 155 0.01 -10.09 -9.56
N ARG A 156 0.16 -9.59 -10.80
CA ARG A 156 -0.93 -9.57 -11.79
C ARG A 156 -1.32 -10.99 -12.18
N ASP A 157 -0.35 -11.82 -12.53
CA ASP A 157 -0.63 -13.20 -12.93
C ASP A 157 -1.29 -13.99 -11.79
N GLN A 158 -0.93 -13.71 -10.54
CA GLN A 158 -1.62 -14.29 -9.37
C GLN A 158 -3.06 -13.77 -9.22
N ALA A 159 -3.29 -12.48 -9.43
CA ALA A 159 -4.62 -11.88 -9.35
C ALA A 159 -5.55 -12.42 -10.45
N GLU A 160 -5.03 -12.56 -11.67
CA GLU A 160 -5.75 -13.16 -12.80
C GLU A 160 -6.09 -14.63 -12.53
N ARG A 161 -5.12 -15.45 -12.12
CA ARG A 161 -5.36 -16.86 -11.72
C ARG A 161 -6.35 -16.99 -10.57
N ALA A 162 -6.32 -16.09 -9.60
CA ALA A 162 -7.28 -16.09 -8.49
C ALA A 162 -8.70 -15.74 -8.98
N ALA A 163 -8.83 -14.83 -9.95
CA ALA A 163 -10.11 -14.50 -10.57
C ALA A 163 -10.69 -15.66 -11.38
N GLU A 164 -9.86 -16.45 -12.06
CA GLU A 164 -10.30 -17.65 -12.79
C GLU A 164 -10.74 -18.78 -11.85
N THR A 165 -9.93 -19.06 -10.82
CA THR A 165 -10.14 -20.20 -9.91
C THR A 165 -11.19 -19.91 -8.83
N SER A 166 -11.38 -18.64 -8.47
CA SER A 166 -12.36 -18.21 -7.46
C SER A 166 -13.09 -16.92 -7.86
N PRO A 167 -13.92 -16.94 -8.92
CA PRO A 167 -14.55 -15.73 -9.47
C PRO A 167 -15.42 -14.97 -8.47
N LEU A 168 -16.15 -15.70 -7.60
CA LEU A 168 -16.99 -15.08 -6.58
C LEU A 168 -16.16 -14.29 -5.56
N MET A 169 -14.99 -14.79 -5.15
CA MET A 169 -14.12 -14.08 -4.21
C MET A 169 -13.42 -12.87 -4.85
N ALA A 170 -13.10 -12.97 -6.14
CA ALA A 170 -12.53 -11.85 -6.90
C ALA A 170 -13.54 -10.72 -7.14
N ALA A 171 -14.84 -11.04 -7.26
CA ALA A 171 -15.90 -10.05 -7.42
C ALA A 171 -16.26 -9.27 -6.14
N ILE A 172 -15.79 -9.71 -4.97
CA ILE A 172 -16.06 -9.03 -3.70
C ILE A 172 -15.10 -7.85 -3.54
N THR A 173 -15.65 -6.63 -3.59
CA THR A 173 -14.91 -5.39 -3.34
C THR A 173 -14.31 -5.37 -1.94
N MET A 174 -13.04 -4.98 -1.83
CA MET A 174 -12.39 -4.79 -0.54
C MET A 174 -12.30 -3.32 -0.17
N SER A 175 -12.52 -3.00 1.11
CA SER A 175 -12.25 -1.67 1.67
C SER A 175 -11.20 -1.78 2.75
N VAL A 176 -10.17 -0.94 2.68
CA VAL A 176 -9.17 -0.80 3.74
C VAL A 176 -9.68 0.24 4.73
N ILE A 177 -9.89 -0.19 5.97
CA ILE A 177 -10.36 0.66 7.07
C ILE A 177 -9.13 1.08 7.89
N ALA A 178 -8.88 2.38 8.00
CA ALA A 178 -8.01 2.96 9.00
C ALA A 178 -8.80 3.25 10.29
N ASP A 179 -8.14 3.75 11.34
CA ASP A 179 -8.72 3.92 12.69
C ASP A 179 -10.14 4.53 12.68
N ASP A 180 -10.34 5.62 11.96
CA ASP A 180 -11.60 6.38 11.95
C ASP A 180 -12.22 6.61 10.56
N HIS A 181 -11.58 6.15 9.49
CA HIS A 181 -12.05 6.36 8.12
C HIS A 181 -11.75 5.18 7.19
N VAL A 182 -12.47 5.12 6.06
CA VAL A 182 -12.12 4.23 4.94
C VAL A 182 -10.93 4.85 4.23
N ALA A 183 -9.76 4.22 4.36
CA ALA A 183 -8.51 4.69 3.78
C ALA A 183 -8.43 4.44 2.28
N ALA A 184 -8.99 3.32 1.82
CA ALA A 184 -9.08 2.99 0.40
C ALA A 184 -10.25 2.06 0.09
N ARG A 185 -10.76 2.14 -1.13
CA ARG A 185 -11.58 1.09 -1.75
C ARG A 185 -10.76 0.47 -2.88
N VAL A 186 -10.66 -0.85 -2.87
CA VAL A 186 -10.00 -1.65 -3.90
C VAL A 186 -11.09 -2.14 -4.85
N ASP A 187 -11.18 -1.49 -5.99
CA ASP A 187 -12.12 -1.80 -7.07
C ASP A 187 -11.34 -2.11 -8.35
N GLY A 188 -11.39 -3.36 -8.80
CA GLY A 188 -10.61 -3.84 -9.95
C GLY A 188 -11.02 -3.20 -11.28
N ASP A 189 -12.25 -2.68 -11.40
CA ASP A 189 -12.77 -2.12 -12.65
C ASP A 189 -12.29 -0.67 -12.89
N VAL A 190 -11.97 0.06 -11.83
CA VAL A 190 -11.51 1.47 -11.88
C VAL A 190 -10.00 1.57 -11.66
N ASP A 191 -9.42 0.61 -10.93
CA ASP A 191 -8.05 0.64 -10.45
C ASP A 191 -7.38 -0.73 -10.66
N ALA A 192 -6.76 -0.90 -11.83
CA ALA A 192 -6.12 -2.14 -12.25
C ALA A 192 -5.02 -2.63 -11.29
N ASP A 193 -4.37 -1.71 -10.55
CA ASP A 193 -3.35 -2.07 -9.56
C ASP A 193 -3.95 -2.39 -8.18
N GLY A 194 -5.23 -2.08 -7.94
CA GLY A 194 -5.90 -2.24 -6.65
C GLY A 194 -5.81 -3.66 -6.10
N PRO A 195 -6.22 -4.70 -6.85
CA PRO A 195 -6.11 -6.09 -6.41
C PRO A 195 -4.66 -6.49 -6.07
N LEU A 196 -3.67 -5.91 -6.74
CA LEU A 196 -2.25 -6.26 -6.55
C LEU A 196 -1.77 -5.95 -5.14
N TYR A 197 -2.29 -4.91 -4.48
CA TYR A 197 -1.93 -4.60 -3.09
C TYR A 197 -2.32 -5.73 -2.12
N ARG A 198 -3.46 -6.38 -2.36
CA ARG A 198 -3.90 -7.55 -1.57
C ARG A 198 -2.93 -8.72 -1.75
N HIS A 199 -2.59 -9.04 -2.99
CA HIS A 199 -1.66 -10.14 -3.30
C HIS A 199 -0.25 -9.85 -2.78
N ALA A 200 0.20 -8.60 -2.85
CA ALA A 200 1.47 -8.16 -2.28
C ALA A 200 1.49 -8.35 -0.76
N ASP A 201 0.42 -7.95 -0.07
CA ASP A 201 0.31 -8.13 1.37
C ASP A 201 0.29 -9.61 1.76
N PHE A 202 -0.45 -10.44 1.03
CA PHE A 202 -0.48 -11.89 1.27
C PHE A 202 0.90 -12.53 1.06
N SER A 203 1.58 -12.16 -0.02
CA SER A 203 2.93 -12.65 -0.32
C SER A 203 3.93 -12.22 0.76
N ARG A 204 3.82 -10.99 1.24
CA ARG A 204 4.64 -10.46 2.34
C ARG A 204 4.38 -11.21 3.65
N GLN A 205 3.11 -11.44 3.99
CA GLN A 205 2.73 -12.20 5.20
C GLN A 205 3.27 -13.64 5.16
N PHE A 206 3.21 -14.30 3.99
CA PHE A 206 3.72 -15.65 3.81
C PHE A 206 5.25 -15.72 3.93
N ASN A 207 5.97 -14.75 3.36
CA ASN A 207 7.43 -14.70 3.39
C ASN A 207 8.01 -14.10 4.68
N ARG A 208 7.15 -13.60 5.57
CA ARG A 208 7.52 -12.91 6.82
C ARG A 208 8.53 -13.69 7.64
N LEU A 209 8.27 -14.97 7.91
CA LEU A 209 9.16 -15.81 8.71
C LEU A 209 10.55 -15.94 8.06
N HIS A 210 10.57 -16.20 6.75
CA HIS A 210 11.80 -16.41 5.99
C HIS A 210 12.65 -15.13 5.91
N LEU A 211 12.03 -13.97 5.68
CA LEU A 211 12.75 -12.69 5.68
C LEU A 211 13.39 -12.42 7.04
N CYS A 212 12.64 -12.59 8.13
CA CYS A 212 13.13 -12.40 9.49
C CYS A 212 14.34 -13.31 9.76
N LYS A 213 14.23 -14.60 9.43
CA LYS A 213 15.31 -15.56 9.65
C LYS A 213 16.51 -15.34 8.74
N ALA A 214 16.32 -14.81 7.54
CA ALA A 214 17.42 -14.44 6.66
C ALA A 214 18.18 -13.22 7.20
N LEU A 215 17.48 -12.19 7.68
CA LEU A 215 18.10 -11.00 8.27
C LEU A 215 18.82 -11.34 9.60
N GLU A 216 18.17 -12.08 10.50
CA GLU A 216 18.81 -12.61 11.72
C GLU A 216 20.07 -13.44 11.36
N GLY A 217 19.93 -14.38 10.42
CA GLY A 217 21.02 -15.26 10.00
C GLY A 217 22.19 -14.50 9.37
N ALA A 218 21.94 -13.45 8.59
CA ALA A 218 22.99 -12.60 8.03
C ALA A 218 23.76 -11.86 9.12
N VAL A 219 23.04 -11.29 10.11
CA VAL A 219 23.65 -10.59 11.26
C VAL A 219 24.51 -11.54 12.07
N GLU A 220 23.98 -12.72 12.42
CA GLU A 220 24.70 -13.70 13.23
C GLU A 220 25.92 -14.27 12.51
N ARG A 221 25.76 -14.66 11.24
CA ARG A 221 26.83 -15.29 10.43
C ARG A 221 28.04 -14.39 10.29
N HIS A 222 27.79 -13.14 9.93
CA HIS A 222 28.83 -12.18 9.59
C HIS A 222 29.19 -11.26 10.75
N SER A 223 28.54 -11.43 11.92
CA SER A 223 28.72 -10.58 13.12
C SER A 223 28.55 -9.09 12.80
N LEU A 224 27.50 -8.76 12.04
CA LEU A 224 27.33 -7.42 11.47
C LEU A 224 27.08 -6.35 12.52
N SER A 225 27.82 -5.25 12.40
CA SER A 225 27.58 -4.01 13.13
C SER A 225 26.53 -3.14 12.45
N SER A 226 25.97 -2.19 13.21
CA SER A 226 25.05 -1.18 12.68
C SER A 226 25.67 -0.35 11.56
N GLU A 227 26.97 -0.08 11.65
CA GLU A 227 27.75 0.71 10.71
C GLU A 227 27.93 -0.01 9.38
N GLU A 228 28.18 -1.32 9.39
CA GLU A 228 28.33 -2.13 8.17
C GLU A 228 27.01 -2.22 7.40
N ILE A 229 25.92 -2.52 8.09
CA ILE A 229 24.58 -2.58 7.48
C ILE A 229 24.18 -1.19 6.94
N ALA A 230 24.39 -0.12 7.71
CA ALA A 230 24.14 1.24 7.24
C ALA A 230 25.03 1.62 6.05
N ALA A 231 26.29 1.18 6.03
CA ALA A 231 27.21 1.41 4.90
C ALA A 231 26.71 0.73 3.62
N PHE A 232 26.15 -0.48 3.74
CA PHE A 232 25.48 -1.14 2.63
C PHE A 232 24.26 -0.36 2.14
N MET A 233 23.43 0.16 3.05
CA MET A 233 22.29 1.02 2.69
C MET A 233 22.76 2.29 1.99
N GLN A 234 23.93 2.84 2.35
CA GLN A 234 24.46 4.08 1.78
C GLN A 234 25.19 3.91 0.44
N ARG A 235 25.40 2.68 -0.07
CA ARG A 235 26.10 2.43 -1.34
C ARG A 235 25.55 3.23 -2.52
N SER A 236 24.24 3.37 -2.62
CA SER A 236 23.58 4.13 -3.70
C SER A 236 23.67 5.66 -3.50
N SER A 237 24.26 6.08 -2.38
CA SER A 237 24.40 7.47 -1.92
C SER A 237 23.06 8.22 -1.83
N LEU A 238 21.95 7.50 -1.62
CA LEU A 238 20.61 8.08 -1.66
C LEU A 238 20.22 8.83 -0.38
N PHE A 239 20.78 8.47 0.76
CA PHE A 239 20.41 9.08 2.04
C PHE A 239 21.36 10.21 2.38
N SER A 240 20.81 11.33 2.87
CA SER A 240 21.57 12.54 3.17
C SER A 240 22.31 12.47 4.51
N ASP A 241 21.81 11.67 5.46
CA ASP A 241 22.31 11.62 6.83
C ASP A 241 22.67 10.17 7.22
N PHE A 242 23.95 9.82 7.06
CA PHE A 242 24.48 8.51 7.43
C PHE A 242 24.33 8.20 8.93
N PRO A 243 24.61 9.12 9.87
CA PRO A 243 24.31 8.92 11.29
C PRO A 243 22.87 8.49 11.59
N LEU A 244 21.86 9.02 10.89
CA LEU A 244 20.48 8.57 11.06
C LEU A 244 20.28 7.11 10.63
N LEU A 245 20.94 6.67 9.55
CA LEU A 245 20.93 5.25 9.16
C LEU A 245 21.52 4.37 10.26
N VAL A 246 22.72 4.72 10.75
CA VAL A 246 23.39 3.96 11.82
C VAL A 246 22.51 3.91 13.07
N ALA A 247 21.91 5.03 13.48
CA ALA A 247 21.06 5.10 14.66
C ALA A 247 19.79 4.23 14.54
N GLY A 248 19.17 4.22 13.36
CA GLY A 248 17.99 3.39 13.10
C GLY A 248 18.33 1.89 13.06
N VAL A 249 19.40 1.52 12.35
CA VAL A 249 19.89 0.12 12.28
C VAL A 249 20.33 -0.36 13.67
N LYS A 250 21.03 0.47 14.44
CA LYS A 250 21.40 0.14 15.82
C LYS A 250 20.18 -0.14 16.68
N ALA A 251 19.15 0.71 16.58
CA ALA A 251 17.91 0.50 17.30
C ALA A 251 17.23 -0.82 16.90
N TRP A 252 17.27 -1.20 15.62
CA TRP A 252 16.78 -2.49 15.15
C TRP A 252 17.55 -3.67 15.79
N LEU A 253 18.89 -3.64 15.75
CA LEU A 253 19.73 -4.68 16.37
C LEU A 253 19.53 -4.79 17.89
N ASP A 254 19.29 -3.65 18.56
CA ASP A 254 19.01 -3.59 20.00
C ASP A 254 17.57 -3.99 20.37
N GLY A 255 16.69 -4.24 19.38
CA GLY A 255 15.28 -4.58 19.58
C GLY A 255 14.35 -3.39 19.87
N ASP A 256 14.83 -2.15 19.74
CA ASP A 256 14.04 -0.92 19.84
C ASP A 256 13.40 -0.59 18.47
N TYR A 257 12.40 -1.39 18.12
CA TYR A 257 11.69 -1.28 16.83
C TYR A 257 10.95 0.05 16.67
N VAL A 258 10.50 0.65 17.78
CA VAL A 258 9.86 1.97 17.76
C VAL A 258 10.86 3.00 17.25
N LYS A 259 12.04 3.09 17.89
CA LYS A 259 13.06 4.03 17.46
C LYS A 259 13.54 3.74 16.04
N SER A 260 13.77 2.47 15.69
CA SER A 260 14.18 2.09 14.34
C SER A 260 13.22 2.59 13.27
N ILE A 261 11.92 2.29 13.41
CA ILE A 261 10.90 2.68 12.44
C ILE A 261 10.78 4.21 12.35
N PHE A 262 10.69 4.90 13.49
CA PHE A 262 10.54 6.37 13.49
C PHE A 262 11.77 7.10 12.93
N VAL A 263 12.96 6.49 13.01
CA VAL A 263 14.18 7.04 12.42
C VAL A 263 14.30 6.72 10.92
N LEU A 264 14.08 5.46 10.53
CA LEU A 264 14.35 4.98 9.17
C LEU A 264 13.25 5.30 8.15
N VAL A 265 11.96 5.29 8.54
CA VAL A 265 10.87 5.52 7.58
C VAL A 265 10.96 6.91 6.91
N PRO A 266 11.24 8.02 7.62
CA PRO A 266 11.45 9.32 6.97
C PRO A 266 12.61 9.31 5.96
N GLN A 267 13.63 8.46 6.14
CA GLN A 267 14.78 8.38 5.23
C GLN A 267 14.41 7.81 3.87
N VAL A 268 13.32 7.03 3.77
CA VAL A 268 12.80 6.59 2.47
C VAL A 268 12.33 7.79 1.64
N GLU A 269 11.67 8.77 2.26
CA GLU A 269 11.29 10.00 1.55
C GLU A 269 12.51 10.81 1.12
N ASP A 270 13.55 10.90 1.95
CA ASP A 270 14.81 11.55 1.59
C ASP A 270 15.51 10.87 0.40
N ALA A 271 15.57 9.53 0.39
CA ALA A 271 16.11 8.77 -0.73
C ALA A 271 15.40 9.09 -2.05
N PHE A 272 14.07 9.07 -2.07
CA PHE A 272 13.30 9.41 -3.28
C PHE A 272 13.42 10.88 -3.66
N ARG A 273 13.57 11.78 -2.69
CA ARG A 273 13.84 13.19 -2.93
C ARG A 273 15.20 13.37 -3.62
N ASN A 274 16.21 12.61 -3.21
CA ASN A 274 17.53 12.64 -3.81
C ASN A 274 17.57 11.98 -5.20
N ILE A 275 16.77 10.94 -5.45
CA ILE A 275 16.54 10.40 -6.79
C ILE A 275 15.97 11.49 -7.70
N ALA A 276 14.87 12.14 -7.30
CA ALA A 276 14.24 13.20 -8.08
C ALA A 276 15.21 14.34 -8.42
N ARG A 277 15.99 14.82 -7.42
CA ARG A 277 17.03 15.85 -7.64
C ARG A 277 18.08 15.42 -8.68
N ARG A 278 18.55 14.17 -8.62
CA ARG A 278 19.54 13.64 -9.58
C ARG A 278 18.99 13.58 -11.00
N LEU A 279 17.68 13.38 -11.15
CA LEU A 279 16.97 13.35 -12.43
C LEU A 279 16.58 14.76 -12.94
N GLY A 280 16.94 15.81 -12.19
CA GLY A 280 16.58 17.19 -12.51
C GLY A 280 15.11 17.52 -12.30
N GLU A 281 14.38 16.72 -11.49
CA GLU A 281 12.99 16.98 -11.13
C GLU A 281 12.89 17.95 -9.95
N SER A 282 11.84 18.77 -9.95
CA SER A 282 11.52 19.61 -8.80
C SER A 282 11.10 18.75 -7.61
N VAL A 283 11.54 19.11 -6.41
CA VAL A 283 11.13 18.47 -5.15
C VAL A 283 10.20 19.34 -4.31
N THR A 284 9.73 20.44 -4.90
CA THR A 284 8.73 21.34 -4.35
C THR A 284 7.57 21.49 -5.32
N LYS A 285 6.39 21.77 -4.78
CA LYS A 285 5.17 22.08 -5.54
C LYS A 285 4.52 23.33 -5.00
N GLU A 286 3.82 24.06 -5.86
CA GLU A 286 3.01 25.19 -5.41
C GLU A 286 1.93 24.73 -4.44
N LYS A 287 1.72 25.52 -3.39
CA LYS A 287 0.63 25.33 -2.47
C LYS A 287 -0.67 25.72 -3.18
N ARG A 288 -1.63 24.79 -3.20
CA ARG A 288 -2.92 24.97 -3.89
C ARG A 288 -3.58 26.28 -3.48
N GLY A 289 -3.87 27.14 -4.47
CA GLY A 289 -4.54 28.43 -4.27
C GLY A 289 -3.63 29.56 -3.77
N GLN A 290 -2.30 29.35 -3.69
CA GLN A 290 -1.34 30.35 -3.22
C GLN A 290 -0.12 30.38 -4.17
N SER A 291 -0.24 31.13 -5.27
CA SER A 291 0.85 31.31 -6.24
C SER A 291 2.08 31.93 -5.57
N GLY A 292 3.27 31.42 -5.92
CA GLY A 292 4.55 31.86 -5.34
C GLY A 292 4.86 31.30 -3.95
N TRP A 293 3.96 30.48 -3.36
CA TRP A 293 4.27 29.72 -2.15
C TRP A 293 4.51 28.25 -2.51
N GLU A 294 5.76 27.81 -2.40
CA GLU A 294 6.13 26.40 -2.58
C GLU A 294 6.19 25.61 -1.26
N VAL A 295 5.81 24.34 -1.33
CA VAL A 295 5.95 23.37 -0.24
C VAL A 295 6.74 22.15 -0.73
N SER A 296 7.45 21.49 0.18
CA SER A 296 8.16 20.25 -0.14
C SER A 296 7.18 19.15 -0.55
N MET A 297 7.52 18.44 -1.62
CA MET A 297 6.82 17.23 -2.03
C MET A 297 7.00 16.12 -0.99
N ASN A 298 5.94 15.35 -0.74
CA ASN A 298 5.99 14.15 0.10
C ASN A 298 6.37 12.90 -0.73
N LEU A 299 6.56 11.75 -0.07
CA LEU A 299 6.91 10.50 -0.76
C LEU A 299 5.90 10.11 -1.86
N GLY A 300 4.59 10.30 -1.65
CA GLY A 300 3.57 10.00 -2.65
C GLY A 300 3.70 10.87 -3.91
N ASP A 301 3.97 12.16 -3.74
CA ASP A 301 4.25 13.09 -4.85
C ASP A 301 5.48 12.65 -5.65
N LEU A 302 6.57 12.29 -4.94
CA LEU A 302 7.82 11.84 -5.57
C LEU A 302 7.64 10.53 -6.34
N LEU A 303 6.88 9.58 -5.78
CA LEU A 303 6.54 8.32 -6.44
C LEU A 303 5.58 8.51 -7.63
N SER A 304 4.89 9.65 -7.75
CA SER A 304 4.05 9.93 -8.92
C SER A 304 4.82 10.38 -10.16
N MET A 305 6.13 10.67 -10.02
CA MET A 305 6.97 11.10 -11.13
C MET A 305 7.38 9.92 -12.02
N GLU A 306 7.07 10.00 -13.31
CA GLU A 306 7.44 8.96 -14.28
C GLU A 306 8.96 8.74 -14.38
N LYS A 307 9.77 9.80 -14.27
CA LYS A 307 11.24 9.65 -14.28
C LYS A 307 11.76 8.89 -13.06
N VAL A 308 11.18 9.13 -11.88
CA VAL A 308 11.54 8.42 -10.65
C VAL A 308 11.17 6.95 -10.77
N ARG A 309 9.96 6.66 -11.26
CA ARG A 309 9.49 5.30 -11.54
C ARG A 309 10.42 4.57 -12.53
N ALA A 310 10.79 5.23 -13.63
CA ALA A 310 11.69 4.65 -14.61
C ALA A 310 13.10 4.39 -14.06
N GLU A 311 13.63 5.27 -13.21
CA GLU A 311 14.97 5.12 -12.62
C GLU A 311 15.06 3.94 -11.62
N VAL A 312 14.02 3.73 -10.80
CA VAL A 312 14.05 2.63 -9.79
C VAL A 312 13.51 1.30 -10.32
N GLY A 313 12.75 1.33 -11.43
CA GLY A 313 12.08 0.16 -11.97
C GLY A 313 10.71 -0.12 -11.31
N GLU A 314 9.83 -0.78 -12.08
CA GLU A 314 8.43 -0.98 -11.72
C GLU A 314 8.23 -1.75 -10.41
N ASP A 315 9.03 -2.78 -10.18
CA ASP A 315 8.89 -3.66 -9.02
C ASP A 315 9.25 -2.94 -7.73
N ILE A 316 10.40 -2.24 -7.71
CA ILE A 316 10.84 -1.46 -6.54
C ILE A 316 9.84 -0.32 -6.30
N HIS A 317 9.41 0.37 -7.36
CA HIS A 317 8.43 1.44 -7.28
C HIS A 317 7.14 0.97 -6.60
N PHE A 318 6.56 -0.12 -7.09
CA PHE A 318 5.33 -0.69 -6.53
C PHE A 318 5.52 -1.17 -5.09
N TRP A 319 6.64 -1.86 -4.79
CA TRP A 319 6.94 -2.38 -3.45
C TRP A 319 7.06 -1.27 -2.41
N ILE A 320 7.83 -0.22 -2.71
CA ILE A 320 7.96 0.96 -1.82
C ILE A 320 6.62 1.67 -1.67
N ARG A 321 5.86 1.83 -2.76
CA ARG A 321 4.54 2.46 -2.73
C ARG A 321 3.58 1.69 -1.81
N ALA A 322 3.53 0.37 -1.93
CA ALA A 322 2.69 -0.49 -1.10
C ALA A 322 3.07 -0.46 0.39
N ILE A 323 4.36 -0.36 0.71
CA ILE A 323 4.80 -0.38 2.12
C ILE A 323 4.65 1.00 2.77
N PHE A 324 5.00 2.08 2.06
CA PHE A 324 5.17 3.38 2.69
C PHE A 324 4.07 4.40 2.38
N ALA A 325 3.50 4.42 1.16
CA ALA A 325 2.82 5.62 0.67
C ALA A 325 1.34 5.43 0.30
N ASP A 326 0.93 4.24 -0.15
CA ASP A 326 -0.41 4.00 -0.66
C ASP A 326 -1.36 3.47 0.42
N ALA A 327 -2.56 4.04 0.50
CA ALA A 327 -3.57 3.68 1.49
C ALA A 327 -4.15 2.28 1.30
N ARG A 328 -3.96 1.66 0.11
CA ARG A 328 -4.32 0.25 -0.14
C ARG A 328 -3.30 -0.73 0.44
N GLY A 329 -2.07 -0.26 0.72
CA GLY A 329 -1.01 -1.04 1.34
C GLY A 329 -0.85 -0.71 2.83
N MET A 330 0.36 -0.89 3.36
CA MET A 330 0.67 -0.64 4.78
C MET A 330 0.67 0.86 5.12
N ASN A 331 0.96 1.72 4.13
CA ASN A 331 0.93 3.18 4.28
C ASN A 331 1.78 3.72 5.45
N LEU A 332 2.89 3.05 5.77
CA LEU A 332 3.65 3.28 7.02
C LEU A 332 4.10 4.73 7.20
N ARG A 333 4.55 5.40 6.12
CA ARG A 333 5.04 6.79 6.21
C ARG A 333 3.93 7.74 6.65
N ASN A 334 2.73 7.58 6.11
CA ASN A 334 1.61 8.47 6.48
C ASN A 334 1.08 8.13 7.87
N GLN A 335 0.99 6.84 8.24
CA GLN A 335 0.58 6.46 9.59
C GLN A 335 1.51 7.06 10.66
N ILE A 336 2.84 7.01 10.43
CA ILE A 336 3.83 7.59 11.35
C ILE A 336 3.70 9.11 11.40
N ALA A 337 3.67 9.78 10.24
CA ALA A 337 3.63 11.23 10.16
C ALA A 337 2.36 11.84 10.77
N HIS A 338 1.24 11.12 10.74
CA HIS A 338 -0.03 11.55 11.33
C HIS A 338 -0.21 11.12 12.79
N GLY A 339 0.77 10.43 13.39
CA GLY A 339 0.66 9.94 14.77
C GLY A 339 -0.41 8.84 14.94
N LEU A 340 -0.77 8.16 13.85
CA LEU A 340 -1.77 7.08 13.83
C LEU A 340 -1.13 5.72 14.12
N VAL A 341 0.19 5.67 14.30
CA VAL A 341 0.93 4.47 14.69
C VAL A 341 0.80 4.24 16.20
N SER A 342 0.10 3.17 16.58
CA SER A 342 0.20 2.59 17.92
C SER A 342 1.43 1.67 18.03
N ARG A 343 1.74 1.19 19.24
CA ARG A 343 2.81 0.20 19.45
C ARG A 343 2.62 -1.07 18.62
N GLU A 344 1.42 -1.32 18.13
CA GLU A 344 1.04 -2.49 17.33
C GLU A 344 1.57 -2.42 15.88
N VAL A 345 1.93 -1.22 15.39
CA VAL A 345 2.60 -1.08 14.08
C VAL A 345 4.11 -1.20 14.23
N ALA A 346 4.68 -0.77 15.36
CA ALA A 346 6.11 -0.87 15.66
C ALA A 346 6.54 -2.28 16.12
N THR A 347 6.12 -3.30 15.37
CA THR A 347 6.46 -4.70 15.64
C THR A 347 7.80 -5.07 15.02
N TYR A 348 8.41 -6.12 15.57
CA TYR A 348 9.58 -6.79 15.00
C TYR A 348 9.46 -6.93 13.47
N TYR A 349 8.36 -7.51 13.02
CA TYR A 349 8.15 -7.83 11.61
C TYR A 349 7.99 -6.63 10.67
N ASN A 350 7.34 -5.56 11.13
CA ASN A 350 7.26 -4.34 10.32
C ASN A 350 8.63 -3.66 10.28
N CYS A 351 9.43 -3.76 11.35
CA CYS A 351 10.81 -3.29 11.36
C CYS A 351 11.68 -4.07 10.36
N GLU A 352 11.57 -5.41 10.32
CA GLU A 352 12.26 -6.24 9.32
C GLU A 352 11.92 -5.83 7.88
N MET A 353 10.65 -5.51 7.61
CA MET A 353 10.23 -4.98 6.30
C MET A 353 10.86 -3.62 5.98
N VAL A 354 10.98 -2.73 6.97
CA VAL A 354 11.67 -1.45 6.80
C VAL A 354 13.15 -1.68 6.49
N ILE A 355 13.83 -2.54 7.25
CA ILE A 355 15.24 -2.90 7.00
C ILE A 355 15.40 -3.46 5.59
N HIS A 356 14.55 -4.40 5.18
CA HIS A 356 14.56 -4.96 3.82
C HIS A 356 14.43 -3.89 2.74
N CYS A 357 13.49 -2.95 2.89
CA CYS A 357 13.34 -1.83 1.95
C CYS A 357 14.58 -0.93 1.93
N MET A 358 15.20 -0.67 3.08
CA MET A 358 16.43 0.12 3.14
C MET A 358 17.60 -0.59 2.44
N LEU A 359 17.69 -1.92 2.54
CA LEU A 359 18.67 -2.71 1.79
C LEU A 359 18.41 -2.66 0.27
N ILE A 360 17.13 -2.75 -0.16
CA ILE A 360 16.74 -2.57 -1.57
C ILE A 360 17.23 -1.22 -2.07
N LEU A 361 16.94 -0.13 -1.34
CA LEU A 361 17.35 1.22 -1.75
C LEU A 361 18.88 1.39 -1.79
N GLY A 362 19.61 0.70 -0.92
CA GLY A 362 21.08 0.67 -0.94
C GLY A 362 21.68 0.00 -2.18
N ALA A 363 20.90 -0.82 -2.90
CA ALA A 363 21.34 -1.57 -4.07
C ALA A 363 20.35 -1.49 -5.25
N TYR A 364 19.53 -0.42 -5.32
CA TYR A 364 18.31 -0.44 -6.15
C TYR A 364 18.56 -0.73 -7.63
N LYS A 365 19.68 -0.27 -8.20
CA LYS A 365 20.04 -0.54 -9.60
C LYS A 365 20.31 -2.02 -9.85
N ASP A 366 21.09 -2.63 -8.96
CA ASP A 366 21.44 -4.06 -9.04
C ASP A 366 20.22 -4.93 -8.74
N VAL A 367 19.37 -4.51 -7.79
CA VAL A 367 18.10 -5.19 -7.47
C VAL A 367 17.13 -5.12 -8.64
N ALA A 368 16.96 -3.95 -9.27
CA ALA A 368 16.10 -3.79 -10.44
C ALA A 368 16.57 -4.68 -11.61
N ALA A 369 17.88 -4.77 -11.83
CA ALA A 369 18.46 -5.67 -12.82
C ALA A 369 18.19 -7.15 -12.47
N ALA A 370 18.34 -7.55 -11.20
CA ALA A 370 18.04 -8.91 -10.76
C ALA A 370 16.56 -9.26 -10.91
N CYS A 371 15.65 -8.32 -10.63
CA CYS A 371 14.22 -8.51 -10.86
C CYS A 371 13.89 -8.70 -12.34
N ALA A 372 14.51 -7.92 -13.23
CA ALA A 372 14.31 -8.05 -14.67
C ALA A 372 14.75 -9.45 -15.17
N VAL A 373 15.93 -9.93 -14.74
CA VAL A 373 16.41 -11.28 -15.10
C VAL A 373 15.46 -12.37 -14.60
N ARG A 374 14.95 -12.25 -13.37
CA ARG A 374 13.96 -13.20 -12.82
C ARG A 374 12.65 -13.19 -13.60
N ALA A 375 12.20 -12.03 -14.07
CA ALA A 375 11.00 -11.91 -14.88
C ALA A 375 11.18 -12.62 -16.23
N GLU A 376 12.31 -12.40 -16.91
CA GLU A 376 12.64 -13.07 -18.17
C GLU A 376 12.72 -14.60 -18.03
N ALA A 377 13.30 -15.10 -16.93
CA ALA A 377 13.36 -16.53 -16.65
C ALA A 377 11.96 -17.14 -16.40
N SER A 378 11.11 -16.45 -15.64
CA SER A 378 9.73 -16.90 -15.39
C SER A 378 8.87 -16.89 -16.66
N GLU A 379 9.08 -15.92 -17.55
CA GLU A 379 8.39 -15.88 -18.86
C GLU A 379 8.83 -17.05 -19.75
N ALA A 380 10.13 -17.38 -19.74
CA ALA A 380 10.68 -18.52 -20.50
C ALA A 380 10.14 -19.87 -20.01
N GLU A 381 9.95 -20.06 -18.69
CA GLU A 381 9.33 -21.26 -18.11
C GLU A 381 7.82 -21.35 -18.36
N SER A 382 7.13 -20.21 -18.48
CA SER A 382 5.68 -20.16 -18.72
C SER A 382 5.27 -20.33 -20.21
N ALA A 383 6.24 -20.36 -21.13
CA ALA A 383 5.99 -20.66 -22.54
C ALA A 383 5.46 -22.11 -22.67
N PRO A 384 4.45 -22.39 -23.52
CA PRO A 384 3.69 -23.63 -23.44
C PRO A 384 4.53 -24.84 -23.92
N ALA A 385 5.22 -25.49 -22.98
CA ALA A 385 5.59 -26.88 -23.09
C ALA A 385 4.35 -27.71 -22.69
N ALA A 386 3.96 -28.62 -23.58
CA ALA A 386 2.77 -29.44 -23.49
C ALA A 386 2.63 -30.17 -22.14
N VAL A 387 1.41 -30.09 -21.59
CA VAL A 387 0.74 -31.01 -20.66
C VAL A 387 1.62 -32.16 -20.13
N ALA A 388 2.05 -32.05 -18.87
CA ALA A 388 2.32 -33.20 -18.02
C ALA A 388 1.95 -32.87 -16.57
N GLU A 389 1.11 -33.73 -16.00
CA GLU A 389 0.61 -33.73 -14.62
C GLU A 389 1.75 -33.85 -13.59
N GLU A 390 1.48 -33.30 -12.39
CA GLU A 390 2.12 -33.58 -11.09
C GLU A 390 3.61 -33.94 -11.06
N ALA A 391 4.47 -32.98 -10.68
CA ALA A 391 5.61 -33.24 -9.79
C ALA A 391 6.32 -31.94 -9.35
N ILE A 392 6.43 -31.78 -8.03
CA ILE A 392 7.67 -31.50 -7.29
C ILE A 392 8.38 -30.15 -7.59
N PHE A 393 8.41 -29.31 -6.54
CA PHE A 393 9.41 -28.27 -6.34
C PHE A 393 10.81 -28.89 -6.49
N ASP A 394 11.44 -28.69 -7.64
CA ASP A 394 12.86 -28.98 -7.82
C ASP A 394 13.66 -27.67 -7.80
N LYS A 395 14.79 -27.76 -7.10
CA LYS A 395 15.78 -26.70 -6.91
C LYS A 395 16.36 -26.30 -8.27
N GLU A 396 16.26 -25.03 -8.66
CA GLU A 396 17.13 -24.47 -9.70
C GLU A 396 17.85 -23.18 -9.25
N GLU A 397 19.03 -23.02 -9.84
CA GLU A 397 20.23 -22.34 -9.36
C GLU A 397 20.11 -20.82 -9.32
N PHE A 398 20.32 -20.22 -8.13
CA PHE A 398 20.77 -18.83 -8.05
C PHE A 398 22.27 -18.77 -8.36
N ALA A 399 22.63 -18.59 -9.63
CA ALA A 399 23.98 -18.22 -10.01
C ALA A 399 24.22 -16.74 -9.64
N SER A 400 24.95 -16.50 -8.56
CA SER A 400 25.37 -15.16 -8.13
C SER A 400 26.25 -14.51 -9.21
N PRO A 401 25.97 -13.27 -9.66
CA PRO A 401 26.91 -12.54 -10.49
C PRO A 401 28.17 -12.21 -9.69
N VAL A 402 29.31 -12.77 -10.12
CA VAL A 402 30.63 -12.53 -9.53
C VAL A 402 30.98 -11.05 -9.70
N TYR A 403 31.01 -10.31 -8.58
CA TYR A 403 31.57 -8.96 -8.54
C TYR A 403 33.06 -9.00 -8.92
N LYS A 404 33.43 -8.47 -10.09
CA LYS A 404 34.82 -8.33 -10.52
C LYS A 404 35.55 -7.38 -9.57
N LYS A 405 36.57 -7.90 -8.86
CA LYS A 405 37.58 -7.08 -8.19
C LYS A 405 38.30 -6.21 -9.22
N ALA A 406 38.23 -4.89 -9.07
CA ALA A 406 39.16 -3.98 -9.72
C ALA A 406 40.51 -4.09 -8.99
N ASN A 407 41.45 -4.83 -9.58
CA ASN A 407 42.84 -4.85 -9.12
C ASN A 407 43.59 -3.62 -9.65
N GLY A 408 44.44 -3.06 -8.82
CA GLY A 408 45.48 -2.14 -9.26
C GLY A 408 46.35 -1.63 -8.12
N VAL A 409 47.26 -2.47 -7.61
CA VAL A 409 48.62 -2.06 -7.18
C VAL A 409 49.55 -3.27 -7.32
N GLU A 410 50.47 -3.21 -8.28
CA GLU A 410 51.65 -4.07 -8.36
C GLU A 410 52.64 -3.67 -7.25
N ILE A 411 53.16 -4.65 -6.52
CA ILE A 411 54.41 -4.50 -5.78
C ILE A 411 55.36 -5.59 -6.29
N GLU A 412 56.34 -5.18 -7.08
CA GLU A 412 57.50 -5.97 -7.46
C GLU A 412 58.21 -6.48 -6.21
N LYS A 413 58.34 -7.81 -6.08
CA LYS A 413 59.32 -8.42 -5.18
C LYS A 413 60.63 -8.61 -5.94
N GLY A 414 61.63 -7.83 -5.52
CA GLY A 414 63.01 -7.98 -5.93
C GLY A 414 63.61 -9.32 -5.52
N LYS A 415 64.54 -9.79 -6.36
CA LYS A 415 65.46 -10.91 -6.14
C LYS A 415 66.31 -10.71 -4.89
N GLY A 416 66.53 -11.81 -4.16
CA GLY A 416 67.45 -11.93 -3.04
C GLY A 416 67.28 -13.28 -2.36
#